data_AF-I0YLG5-F1
#
_entry.id   AF-I0YLG5-F1
#
_cell.length_a   1.000
_cell.length_b   1.000
_cell.length_c   1.000
_cell.angle_alpha   90.00
_cell.angle_beta   90.00
_cell.angle_gamma   90.00
#
_symmetry.space_group_name_H-M   'P 1'
#
loop_
_entity.id
_entity.type
_entity.pdbx_description
1 polymer ?
#
loop_
_entity_poly.entity_id
_entity_poly.type
_entity_poly.pdbx_seq_one_letter_code
_entity_poly.pdbx_strand_id
1 'polypeptide(L)'
;MGIKNLTKLLGDHAPGCCKEQKVENYFGRKVAVDASMHIYQFLVVVGRTGDQTLTSESGDVTSHLQGMFFRTAKMLEVGMKPVYVFDGKPPALKKEELSRRVERRGDATDLLTEAKETGADADIEKYSKRTVRVTPQHNEECRRLLRLMGVPVVEAPSEAEAQCAQMCKEGLVYGIASEDMDSLTFATPKLIRNLMKPQTQNVPINEYDYDKVLEGLNLTSDQFVDLCILCGCDYCGTIKGIGGVTALKLIQKHKRLEDVLASMEGGRYEIPDPFPFEEARRLFKEPDVLKGDSMPQLKWTTADEEGLVQFLVGDKSFNEDRVRKAVQRVNAAKSKSTQGRLESFFGPVSIKTSDTGKRKEPATGKGKGQAAKKGKSGVGVKKK
;
A
#
# COMPACT_ATOMS: atom_id res chain seq x y z
N MET A 1 3.93 -7.81 -6.60
CA MET A 1 4.31 -8.82 -5.59
C MET A 1 3.07 -9.05 -4.73
N GLY A 2 3.13 -10.02 -3.82
CA GLY A 2 2.01 -10.47 -2.99
C GLY A 2 0.88 -11.13 -3.76
N ILE A 3 -0.36 -10.66 -3.57
CA ILE A 3 -1.55 -11.41 -4.01
C ILE A 3 -1.88 -11.17 -5.49
N LYS A 4 -1.86 -12.24 -6.29
CA LYS A 4 -2.13 -12.19 -7.73
C LYS A 4 -3.53 -11.64 -8.03
N ASN A 5 -3.58 -10.58 -8.84
CA ASN A 5 -4.80 -9.93 -9.35
C ASN A 5 -5.79 -9.40 -8.29
N LEU A 6 -5.38 -9.24 -7.02
CA LEU A 6 -6.27 -8.77 -5.96
C LEU A 6 -6.83 -7.37 -6.23
N THR A 7 -6.03 -6.45 -6.77
CA THR A 7 -6.49 -5.09 -7.12
C THR A 7 -7.65 -5.11 -8.10
N LYS A 8 -7.57 -5.94 -9.14
CA LYS A 8 -8.65 -6.08 -10.13
C LYS A 8 -9.89 -6.67 -9.48
N LEU A 9 -9.73 -7.73 -8.69
CA LEU A 9 -10.83 -8.37 -7.97
C LEU A 9 -11.59 -7.38 -7.08
N LEU A 10 -10.86 -6.56 -6.32
CA LEU A 10 -11.45 -5.53 -5.46
C LEU A 10 -12.14 -4.44 -6.27
N GLY A 11 -11.57 -4.01 -7.40
CA GLY A 11 -12.22 -3.04 -8.29
C GLY A 11 -13.57 -3.54 -8.82
N ASP A 12 -13.63 -4.82 -9.18
CA ASP A 12 -14.83 -5.43 -9.76
C ASP A 12 -15.90 -5.79 -8.71
N HIS A 13 -15.48 -6.20 -7.50
CA HIS A 13 -16.39 -6.78 -6.49
C HIS A 13 -16.54 -5.98 -5.20
N ALA A 14 -15.61 -5.08 -4.89
CA ALA A 14 -15.64 -4.23 -3.69
C ALA A 14 -15.19 -2.79 -4.00
N PRO A 15 -15.73 -2.11 -5.03
CA PRO A 15 -15.21 -0.79 -5.47
C PRO A 15 -15.25 0.27 -4.37
N GLY A 16 -16.19 0.18 -3.42
CA GLY A 16 -16.30 1.09 -2.28
C GLY A 16 -15.15 1.01 -1.27
N CYS A 17 -14.28 -0.01 -1.35
CA CYS A 17 -13.14 -0.17 -0.48
C CYS A 17 -11.97 0.75 -0.83
N CYS A 18 -11.90 1.22 -2.09
CA CYS A 18 -10.82 2.05 -2.59
C CYS A 18 -11.31 3.49 -2.82
N LYS A 19 -10.51 4.47 -2.40
CA LYS A 19 -10.76 5.88 -2.67
C LYS A 19 -9.51 6.55 -3.21
N GLU A 20 -9.70 7.37 -4.24
CA GLU A 20 -8.66 8.29 -4.68
C GLU A 20 -8.47 9.40 -3.64
N GLN A 21 -7.21 9.72 -3.35
CA GLN A 21 -6.81 10.70 -2.35
C GLN A 21 -5.81 11.69 -2.94
N LYS A 22 -5.77 12.88 -2.34
CA LYS A 22 -4.72 13.86 -2.60
C LYS A 22 -3.66 13.76 -1.50
N VAL A 23 -2.41 14.07 -1.83
CA VAL A 23 -1.30 13.95 -0.88
C VAL A 23 -1.50 14.87 0.34
N GLU A 24 -2.15 16.01 0.15
CA GLU A 24 -2.48 16.99 1.19
C GLU A 24 -3.43 16.44 2.25
N ASN A 25 -4.25 15.44 1.91
CA ASN A 25 -5.19 14.82 2.85
C ASN A 25 -4.46 14.08 3.99
N TYR A 26 -3.17 13.78 3.80
CA TYR A 26 -2.30 13.13 4.76
C TYR A 26 -1.52 14.12 5.65
N PHE A 27 -1.78 15.43 5.57
CA PHE A 27 -1.19 16.41 6.49
C PHE A 27 -1.41 15.98 7.95
N GLY A 28 -0.33 15.95 8.73
CA GLY A 28 -0.31 15.56 10.14
C GLY A 28 -0.41 14.05 10.40
N ARG A 29 -0.71 13.22 9.39
CA ARG A 29 -0.82 11.77 9.54
C ARG A 29 0.57 11.15 9.66
N LYS A 30 0.69 10.19 10.58
CA LYS A 30 1.83 9.27 10.62
C LYS A 30 1.58 8.12 9.64
N VAL A 31 2.52 7.82 8.76
CA VAL A 31 2.36 6.76 7.74
C VAL A 31 3.56 5.83 7.82
N ALA A 32 3.33 4.53 7.97
CA ALA A 32 4.40 3.53 7.88
C ALA A 32 4.68 3.23 6.41
N VAL A 33 5.94 3.29 5.99
CA VAL A 33 6.36 3.05 4.61
C VAL A 33 7.16 1.77 4.57
N ASP A 34 6.71 0.82 3.75
CA ASP A 34 7.46 -0.38 3.41
C ASP A 34 8.71 0.03 2.60
N ALA A 35 9.88 0.03 3.23
CA ALA A 35 11.10 0.56 2.63
C ALA A 35 11.61 -0.34 1.50
N SER A 36 11.60 -1.65 1.70
CA SER A 36 12.15 -2.64 0.78
C SER A 36 11.46 -2.59 -0.59
N MET A 37 10.13 -2.51 -0.60
CA MET A 37 9.35 -2.36 -1.82
C MET A 37 9.72 -1.09 -2.59
N HIS A 38 9.89 0.02 -1.88
CA HIS A 38 10.20 1.31 -2.51
C HIS A 38 11.65 1.43 -2.98
N ILE A 39 12.61 0.86 -2.27
CA ILE A 39 14.02 0.80 -2.72
C ILE A 39 14.10 0.08 -4.06
N TYR A 40 13.44 -1.07 -4.19
CA TYR A 40 13.37 -1.79 -5.46
C TYR A 40 12.76 -0.93 -6.57
N GLN A 41 11.62 -0.27 -6.31
CA GLN A 41 10.98 0.61 -7.29
C GLN A 41 11.87 1.77 -7.74
N PHE A 42 12.62 2.37 -6.83
CA PHE A 42 13.54 3.43 -7.17
C PHE A 42 14.68 2.95 -8.05
N LEU A 43 15.26 1.77 -7.77
CA LEU A 43 16.31 1.18 -8.61
C LEU A 43 15.80 0.80 -10.03
N VAL A 44 14.51 0.49 -10.16
CA VAL A 44 13.87 0.11 -11.44
C VAL A 44 13.44 1.32 -12.26
N VAL A 45 13.14 2.47 -11.64
CA VAL A 45 12.50 3.62 -12.32
C VAL A 45 13.37 4.87 -12.34
N VAL A 46 14.10 5.18 -11.27
CA VAL A 46 14.76 6.48 -11.13
C VAL A 46 16.03 6.51 -11.96
N GLY A 47 16.17 7.53 -12.82
CA GLY A 47 17.44 7.85 -13.46
C GLY A 47 17.92 6.81 -14.48
N ARG A 48 17.01 6.01 -15.04
CA ARG A 48 17.33 5.00 -16.04
C ARG A 48 17.03 5.47 -17.45
N THR A 49 17.93 5.11 -18.37
CA THR A 49 17.73 5.22 -19.83
C THR A 49 18.33 3.98 -20.47
N GLY A 50 17.52 3.15 -21.13
CA GLY A 50 17.96 1.83 -21.59
C GLY A 50 18.44 0.95 -20.42
N ASP A 51 19.70 0.52 -20.45
CA ASP A 51 20.35 -0.24 -19.38
C ASP A 51 21.17 0.60 -18.40
N GLN A 52 21.35 1.90 -18.67
CA GLN A 52 22.11 2.80 -17.81
C GLN A 52 21.31 3.16 -16.56
N THR A 53 22.02 3.31 -15.45
CA THR A 53 21.48 3.72 -14.15
C THR A 53 22.21 4.93 -13.62
N LEU A 54 21.55 5.69 -12.75
CA LEU A 54 22.18 6.82 -12.06
C LEU A 54 23.24 6.30 -11.09
N THR A 55 24.49 6.76 -11.27
CA THR A 55 25.64 6.41 -10.44
C THR A 55 26.37 7.64 -9.93
N SER A 56 27.17 7.49 -8.88
CA SER A 56 28.22 8.45 -8.49
C SER A 56 29.40 8.42 -9.45
N GLU A 57 30.37 9.30 -9.23
CA GLU A 57 31.67 9.28 -9.95
C GLU A 57 32.46 7.98 -9.72
N SER A 58 32.30 7.35 -8.55
CA SER A 58 32.89 6.05 -8.23
C SER A 58 32.19 4.85 -8.89
N GLY A 59 31.07 5.08 -9.59
CA GLY A 59 30.27 4.03 -10.22
C GLY A 59 29.24 3.36 -9.28
N ASP A 60 29.07 3.86 -8.06
CA ASP A 60 28.04 3.35 -7.14
C ASP A 60 26.65 3.76 -7.63
N VAL A 61 25.69 2.84 -7.66
CA VAL A 61 24.30 3.17 -7.98
C VAL A 61 23.73 4.12 -6.92
N THR A 62 23.03 5.18 -7.34
CA THR A 62 22.47 6.22 -6.43
C THR A 62 20.96 6.40 -6.56
N SER A 63 20.31 5.59 -7.41
CA SER A 63 18.88 5.72 -7.75
C SER A 63 17.97 5.55 -6.52
N HIS A 64 18.30 4.62 -5.61
CA HIS A 64 17.60 4.43 -4.34
C HIS A 64 17.68 5.65 -3.43
N LEU A 65 18.86 6.28 -3.31
CA LEU A 65 19.06 7.49 -2.52
C LEU A 65 18.28 8.67 -3.11
N GLN A 66 18.33 8.85 -4.43
CA GLN A 66 17.62 9.93 -5.09
C GLN A 66 16.10 9.80 -4.91
N GLY A 67 15.56 8.60 -5.14
CA GLY A 67 14.14 8.32 -4.92
C GLY A 67 13.74 8.53 -3.46
N MET A 68 14.47 7.93 -2.53
CA MET A 68 14.20 7.98 -1.10
C MET A 68 14.25 9.41 -0.57
N PHE A 69 15.29 10.18 -0.91
CA PHE A 69 15.48 11.56 -0.44
C PHE A 69 14.35 12.47 -0.89
N PHE A 70 14.10 12.57 -2.20
CA PHE A 70 13.13 13.54 -2.71
C PHE A 70 11.68 13.16 -2.40
N ARG A 71 11.35 11.86 -2.33
CA ARG A 71 10.00 11.42 -1.93
C ARG A 71 9.75 11.68 -0.45
N THR A 72 10.73 11.37 0.40
CA THR A 72 10.64 11.67 1.84
C THR A 72 10.54 13.17 2.08
N ALA A 73 11.36 13.98 1.39
CA ALA A 73 11.29 15.44 1.47
C ALA A 73 9.88 15.94 1.11
N LYS A 74 9.29 15.44 0.01
CA LYS A 74 7.94 15.83 -0.40
C LYS A 74 6.86 15.46 0.64
N MET A 75 6.96 14.28 1.25
CA MET A 75 6.04 13.87 2.33
C MET A 75 6.15 14.80 3.54
N LEU A 76 7.37 15.11 3.97
CA LEU A 76 7.62 16.03 5.09
C LEU A 76 7.15 17.45 4.76
N GLU A 77 7.35 17.92 3.53
CA GLU A 77 6.91 19.24 3.05
C GLU A 77 5.40 19.43 3.16
N VAL A 78 4.60 18.38 2.90
CA VAL A 78 3.13 18.42 3.04
C VAL A 78 2.67 18.11 4.47
N GLY A 79 3.58 18.08 5.44
CA GLY A 79 3.29 17.84 6.85
C GLY A 79 2.96 16.38 7.20
N MET A 80 3.21 15.43 6.31
CA MET A 80 3.11 14.00 6.63
C MET A 80 4.30 13.58 7.51
N LYS A 81 4.09 12.58 8.37
CA LYS A 81 5.11 12.03 9.27
C LYS A 81 5.43 10.57 8.86
N PRO A 82 6.30 10.34 7.87
CA PRO A 82 6.63 8.99 7.43
C PRO A 82 7.50 8.27 8.47
N VAL A 83 7.30 6.97 8.68
CA VAL A 83 8.25 6.08 9.36
C VAL A 83 8.57 4.95 8.41
N TYR A 84 9.85 4.65 8.20
CA TYR A 84 10.25 3.60 7.26
C TYR A 84 10.49 2.29 7.99
N VAL A 85 9.94 1.20 7.45
CA VAL A 85 10.11 -0.15 7.99
C VAL A 85 10.90 -0.97 6.97
N PHE A 86 12.00 -1.56 7.41
CA PHE A 86 12.86 -2.41 6.59
C PHE A 86 12.63 -3.87 6.95
N ASP A 87 12.72 -4.75 5.95
CA ASP A 87 12.65 -6.20 6.17
C ASP A 87 13.79 -6.68 7.06
N GLY A 88 13.46 -7.67 7.89
CA GLY A 88 14.39 -8.55 8.58
C GLY A 88 14.55 -9.87 7.83
N LYS A 89 14.47 -10.98 8.57
CA LYS A 89 14.68 -12.31 7.99
C LYS A 89 13.41 -12.79 7.29
N PRO A 90 13.47 -13.18 5.99
CA PRO A 90 12.29 -13.68 5.29
C PRO A 90 11.80 -15.00 5.91
N PRO A 91 10.47 -15.25 5.91
CA PRO A 91 9.91 -16.50 6.39
C PRO A 91 10.39 -17.70 5.57
N ALA A 92 10.49 -18.88 6.19
CA ALA A 92 10.95 -20.09 5.52
C ALA A 92 10.09 -20.47 4.30
N LEU A 93 8.77 -20.24 4.37
CA LEU A 93 7.83 -20.48 3.27
C LEU A 93 8.13 -19.66 2.02
N LYS A 94 8.77 -18.48 2.16
CA LYS A 94 9.12 -17.60 1.04
C LYS A 94 10.33 -18.12 0.24
N LYS A 95 11.03 -19.16 0.72
CA LYS A 95 12.25 -19.69 0.09
C LYS A 95 12.03 -20.08 -1.38
N GLU A 96 10.92 -20.73 -1.70
CA GLU A 96 10.64 -21.15 -3.07
C GLU A 96 10.41 -19.96 -4.01
N GLU A 97 9.63 -18.96 -3.58
CA GLU A 97 9.42 -17.73 -4.36
C GLU A 97 10.72 -16.94 -4.51
N LEU A 98 11.57 -16.89 -3.47
CA LEU A 98 12.90 -16.28 -3.56
C LEU A 98 13.80 -17.01 -4.57
N SER A 99 13.79 -18.34 -4.60
CA SER A 99 14.52 -19.12 -5.62
C SER A 99 14.00 -18.82 -7.03
N ARG A 100 12.68 -18.79 -7.24
CA ARG A 100 12.07 -18.40 -8.52
C ARG A 100 12.42 -16.96 -8.94
N ARG A 101 12.61 -16.05 -7.98
CA ARG A 101 13.07 -14.68 -8.26
C ARG A 101 14.53 -14.64 -8.69
N VAL A 102 15.36 -15.55 -8.19
CA VAL A 102 16.77 -15.69 -8.62
C VAL A 102 16.83 -16.27 -10.02
N GLU A 103 16.10 -17.36 -10.29
CA GLU A 103 16.03 -18.01 -11.61
C GLU A 103 15.55 -17.04 -12.69
N ARG A 104 14.39 -16.40 -12.50
CA ARG A 104 13.87 -15.38 -13.45
C ARG A 104 14.83 -14.22 -13.71
N ARG A 105 15.71 -13.92 -12.75
CA ARG A 105 16.74 -12.88 -12.92
C ARG A 105 17.91 -13.41 -13.75
N GLY A 106 18.29 -14.67 -13.57
CA GLY A 106 19.26 -15.37 -14.43
C GLY A 106 18.78 -15.33 -15.89
N ASP A 107 17.57 -15.83 -16.15
CA ASP A 107 16.98 -15.83 -17.49
C ASP A 107 16.92 -14.41 -18.09
N ALA A 108 16.53 -13.42 -17.28
CA ALA A 108 16.50 -12.02 -17.72
C ALA A 108 17.89 -11.45 -18.02
N THR A 109 18.95 -11.96 -17.37
CA THR A 109 20.33 -11.56 -17.64
C THR A 109 20.81 -12.13 -18.97
N ASP A 110 20.46 -13.37 -19.26
CA ASP A 110 20.77 -14.01 -20.55
C ASP A 110 20.04 -13.29 -21.69
N LEU A 111 18.73 -13.05 -21.53
CA LEU A 111 17.93 -12.29 -22.49
C LEU A 111 18.40 -10.83 -22.68
N LEU A 112 18.92 -10.20 -21.62
CA LEU A 112 19.52 -8.86 -21.74
C LEU A 112 20.79 -8.89 -22.58
N THR A 113 21.59 -9.94 -22.45
CA THR A 113 22.83 -10.10 -23.22
C THR A 113 22.52 -10.26 -24.71
N GLU A 114 21.56 -11.12 -25.04
CA GLU A 114 21.07 -11.30 -26.43
C GLU A 114 20.46 -10.00 -26.99
N ALA A 115 19.67 -9.27 -26.19
CA ALA A 115 19.08 -8.00 -26.62
C ALA A 115 20.14 -6.93 -26.92
N LYS A 116 21.26 -6.94 -26.19
CA LYS A 116 22.41 -6.04 -26.44
C LYS A 116 23.15 -6.39 -27.72
N GLU A 117 23.34 -7.67 -28.00
CA GLU A 117 23.99 -8.14 -29.24
C GLU A 117 23.15 -7.80 -30.48
N THR A 118 21.83 -7.87 -30.36
CA THR A 118 20.88 -7.60 -31.45
C THR A 118 20.49 -6.12 -31.58
N GLY A 119 20.86 -5.27 -30.62
CA GLY A 119 20.51 -3.84 -30.62
C GLY A 119 19.01 -3.56 -30.41
N ALA A 120 18.29 -4.46 -29.74
CA ALA A 120 16.85 -4.34 -29.52
C ALA A 120 16.54 -3.45 -28.30
N ASP A 121 16.60 -2.12 -28.47
CA ASP A 121 16.48 -1.13 -27.38
C ASP A 121 15.30 -1.35 -26.41
N ALA A 122 14.12 -1.69 -26.95
CA ALA A 122 12.93 -1.95 -26.14
C ALA A 122 13.09 -3.18 -25.23
N ASP A 123 13.76 -4.23 -25.73
CA ASP A 123 14.05 -5.43 -24.95
C ASP A 123 15.22 -5.22 -23.98
N ILE A 124 16.22 -4.42 -24.36
CA ILE A 124 17.30 -3.97 -23.44
C ILE A 124 16.68 -3.29 -22.21
N GLU A 125 15.80 -2.30 -22.41
CA GLU A 125 15.16 -1.59 -21.30
C GLU A 125 14.32 -2.54 -20.43
N LYS A 126 13.54 -3.42 -21.07
CA LYS A 126 12.67 -4.38 -20.40
C LYS A 126 13.43 -5.41 -19.57
N TYR A 127 14.47 -6.04 -20.12
CA TYR A 127 15.25 -7.05 -19.42
C TYR A 127 16.18 -6.44 -18.39
N SER A 128 16.75 -5.27 -18.65
CA SER A 128 17.58 -4.54 -17.68
C SER A 128 16.83 -4.18 -16.39
N LYS A 129 15.54 -3.85 -16.46
CA LYS A 129 14.71 -3.66 -15.26
C LYS A 129 14.50 -4.96 -14.47
N ARG A 130 14.46 -6.12 -15.14
CA ARG A 130 14.25 -7.43 -14.51
C ARG A 130 15.51 -7.98 -13.85
N THR A 131 16.70 -7.51 -14.22
CA THR A 131 17.96 -7.89 -13.56
C THR A 131 18.21 -7.18 -12.23
N VAL A 132 17.42 -6.13 -11.91
CA VAL A 132 17.60 -5.33 -10.70
C VAL A 132 17.47 -6.16 -9.43
N ARG A 133 18.40 -5.93 -8.49
CA ARG A 133 18.42 -6.54 -7.16
C ARG A 133 18.71 -5.46 -6.11
N VAL A 134 18.01 -5.53 -4.99
CA VAL A 134 18.33 -4.74 -3.79
C VAL A 134 19.46 -5.42 -3.01
N THR A 135 20.48 -4.67 -2.63
CA THR A 135 21.63 -5.15 -1.85
C THR A 135 21.53 -4.71 -0.38
N PRO A 136 22.25 -5.37 0.54
CA PRO A 136 22.37 -4.88 1.92
C PRO A 136 22.92 -3.46 2.01
N GLN A 137 23.83 -3.08 1.11
CA GLN A 137 24.38 -1.73 1.04
C GLN A 137 23.32 -0.68 0.69
N HIS A 138 22.43 -0.95 -0.28
CA HIS A 138 21.33 -0.02 -0.60
C HIS A 138 20.43 0.22 0.62
N ASN A 139 20.18 -0.82 1.42
CA ASN A 139 19.42 -0.69 2.66
C ASN A 139 20.14 0.20 3.66
N GLU A 140 21.43 -0.05 3.93
CA GLU A 140 22.16 0.73 4.92
C GLU A 140 22.34 2.20 4.52
N GLU A 141 22.59 2.45 3.23
CA GLU A 141 22.64 3.81 2.69
C GLU A 141 21.29 4.53 2.83
N CYS A 142 20.16 3.85 2.60
CA CYS A 142 18.82 4.40 2.85
C CYS A 142 18.58 4.65 4.35
N ARG A 143 19.00 3.76 5.24
CA ARG A 143 18.86 3.97 6.69
C ARG A 143 19.68 5.18 7.15
N ARG A 144 20.93 5.30 6.70
CA ARG A 144 21.78 6.48 6.97
C ARG A 144 21.10 7.75 6.48
N LEU A 145 20.63 7.76 5.23
CA LEU A 145 19.90 8.89 4.65
C LEU A 145 18.69 9.30 5.50
N LEU A 146 17.82 8.36 5.84
CA LEU A 146 16.59 8.64 6.57
C LEU A 146 16.86 9.17 7.99
N ARG A 147 17.87 8.62 8.66
CA ARG A 147 18.34 9.13 9.96
C ARG A 147 18.85 10.57 9.85
N LEU A 148 19.65 10.88 8.83
CA LEU A 148 20.10 12.25 8.55
C LEU A 148 18.94 13.19 8.22
N MET A 149 17.88 12.71 7.57
CA MET A 149 16.64 13.47 7.35
C MET A 149 15.79 13.65 8.63
N GLY A 150 16.18 13.06 9.75
CA GLY A 150 15.43 13.09 11.01
C GLY A 150 14.16 12.25 11.00
N VAL A 151 14.11 11.21 10.15
CA VAL A 151 12.97 10.32 9.97
C VAL A 151 13.22 9.00 10.70
N PRO A 152 12.27 8.51 11.52
CA PRO A 152 12.43 7.25 12.23
C PRO A 152 12.46 6.06 11.26
N VAL A 153 13.32 5.10 11.60
CA VAL A 153 13.50 3.83 10.90
C VAL A 153 13.22 2.69 11.87
N VAL A 154 12.49 1.69 11.41
CA VAL A 154 12.15 0.47 12.13
C VAL A 154 12.69 -0.72 11.34
N GLU A 155 13.21 -1.70 12.05
CA GLU A 155 13.59 -2.99 11.48
C GLU A 155 12.54 -4.02 11.90
N ALA A 156 11.90 -4.65 10.92
CA ALA A 156 10.94 -5.71 11.18
C ALA A 156 11.69 -7.00 11.57
N PRO A 157 11.14 -7.85 12.45
CA PRO A 157 11.70 -9.19 12.69
C PRO A 157 11.72 -10.04 11.41
N SER A 158 10.65 -9.91 10.62
CA SER A 158 10.49 -10.56 9.33
C SER A 158 10.08 -9.55 8.25
N GLU A 159 8.83 -9.57 7.78
CA GLU A 159 8.39 -8.76 6.64
C GLU A 159 7.97 -7.35 7.06
N ALA A 160 8.40 -6.33 6.30
CA ALA A 160 8.11 -4.93 6.57
C ALA A 160 6.62 -4.62 6.48
N GLU A 161 5.90 -5.16 5.50
CA GLU A 161 4.46 -4.98 5.33
C GLU A 161 3.66 -5.49 6.54
N ALA A 162 4.06 -6.63 7.11
CA ALA A 162 3.42 -7.20 8.30
C ALA A 162 3.67 -6.32 9.53
N GLN A 163 4.90 -5.83 9.70
CA GLN A 163 5.24 -4.91 10.79
C GLN A 163 4.52 -3.56 10.64
N CYS A 164 4.42 -3.03 9.42
CA CYS A 164 3.63 -1.83 9.11
C CYS A 164 2.16 -2.02 9.49
N ALA A 165 1.58 -3.17 9.12
CA ALA A 165 0.20 -3.52 9.45
C ALA A 165 -0.02 -3.57 10.97
N GLN A 166 0.92 -4.16 11.71
CA GLN A 166 0.85 -4.22 13.17
C GLN A 166 0.92 -2.83 13.81
N MET A 167 1.83 -1.96 13.36
CA MET A 167 1.91 -0.57 13.83
C MET A 167 0.61 0.21 13.57
N CYS A 168 -0.05 -0.07 12.46
CA CYS A 168 -1.34 0.54 12.12
C CYS A 168 -2.47 0.05 13.03
N LYS A 169 -2.54 -1.27 13.28
CA LYS A 169 -3.52 -1.88 14.20
C LYS A 169 -3.38 -1.38 15.65
N GLU A 170 -2.16 -1.12 16.10
CA GLU A 170 -1.88 -0.54 17.42
C GLU A 170 -2.03 0.99 17.47
N GLY A 171 -2.41 1.63 16.36
CA GLY A 171 -2.67 3.07 16.30
C GLY A 171 -1.41 3.95 16.32
N LEU A 172 -0.21 3.39 16.15
CA LEU A 172 1.03 4.16 16.06
C LEU A 172 1.09 4.98 14.77
N VAL A 173 0.49 4.47 13.69
CA VAL A 173 0.37 5.11 12.39
C VAL A 173 -1.08 5.06 11.89
N TYR A 174 -1.44 5.99 11.01
CA TYR A 174 -2.77 6.06 10.39
C TYR A 174 -2.99 4.96 9.33
N GLY A 175 -1.94 4.65 8.59
CA GLY A 175 -1.99 3.74 7.46
C GLY A 175 -0.59 3.39 6.99
N ILE A 176 -0.53 2.44 6.08
CA ILE A 176 0.72 1.97 5.51
C ILE A 176 0.82 2.45 4.05
N ALA A 177 2.01 2.77 3.60
CA ALA A 177 2.33 3.03 2.22
C ALA A 177 3.13 1.84 1.68
N SER A 178 2.46 0.99 0.92
CA SER A 178 3.08 -0.11 0.19
C SER A 178 2.37 -0.28 -1.16
N GLU A 179 3.07 -0.86 -2.11
CA GLU A 179 2.49 -1.27 -3.40
C GLU A 179 2.11 -2.75 -3.39
N ASP A 180 2.47 -3.45 -2.32
CA ASP A 180 2.10 -4.83 -2.12
C ASP A 180 0.69 -4.95 -1.54
N MET A 181 -0.09 -5.84 -2.14
CA MET A 181 -1.48 -6.09 -1.76
C MET A 181 -1.60 -7.18 -0.71
N ASP A 182 -0.55 -7.99 -0.48
CA ASP A 182 -0.47 -8.90 0.67
C ASP A 182 -0.55 -8.17 2.00
N SER A 183 -0.18 -6.90 2.04
CA SER A 183 -0.40 -6.01 3.17
C SER A 183 -1.84 -6.11 3.73
N LEU A 184 -2.86 -6.27 2.88
CA LEU A 184 -4.25 -6.42 3.35
C LEU A 184 -4.52 -7.75 4.06
N THR A 185 -3.80 -8.83 3.77
CA THR A 185 -4.00 -10.13 4.44
C THR A 185 -3.55 -10.12 5.90
N PHE A 186 -2.68 -9.17 6.28
CA PHE A 186 -2.32 -8.89 7.69
C PHE A 186 -3.38 -8.06 8.44
N ALA A 187 -4.58 -7.90 7.86
CA ALA A 187 -5.67 -7.05 8.35
C ALA A 187 -5.26 -5.58 8.52
N THR A 188 -4.52 -5.04 7.54
CA THR A 188 -4.09 -3.63 7.55
C THR A 188 -5.29 -2.70 7.46
N PRO A 189 -5.60 -1.87 8.47
CA PRO A 189 -6.77 -0.99 8.44
C PRO A 189 -6.83 -0.05 7.23
N LYS A 190 -5.68 0.54 6.86
CA LYS A 190 -5.54 1.48 5.74
C LYS A 190 -4.28 1.19 4.93
N LEU A 191 -4.45 0.80 3.67
CA LEU A 191 -3.36 0.63 2.70
C LEU A 191 -3.38 1.77 1.67
N ILE A 192 -2.28 2.52 1.59
CA ILE A 192 -2.12 3.67 0.70
C ILE A 192 -1.16 3.27 -0.42
N ARG A 193 -1.68 3.20 -1.64
CA ARG A 193 -0.92 2.89 -2.85
C ARG A 193 -0.66 4.15 -3.67
N ASN A 194 0.37 4.09 -4.49
CA ASN A 194 0.89 5.14 -5.36
C ASN A 194 1.44 6.37 -4.63
N LEU A 195 1.64 6.30 -3.30
CA LEU A 195 2.11 7.45 -2.51
C LEU A 195 3.51 7.93 -2.94
N MET A 196 4.39 6.97 -3.27
CA MET A 196 5.79 7.23 -3.58
C MET A 196 6.04 7.37 -5.10
N LYS A 197 4.99 7.33 -5.92
CA LYS A 197 5.11 7.48 -7.37
C LYS A 197 5.35 8.93 -7.78
N PRO A 198 6.13 9.13 -8.85
CA PRO A 198 5.81 10.01 -9.95
C PRO A 198 4.62 10.97 -9.90
N GLN A 199 4.69 12.23 -9.45
CA GLN A 199 3.58 13.16 -9.81
C GLN A 199 3.45 13.28 -11.34
N THR A 200 4.58 13.24 -12.06
CA THR A 200 4.61 13.25 -13.52
C THR A 200 3.98 12.01 -14.17
N GLN A 201 3.77 10.92 -13.41
CA GLN A 201 3.09 9.72 -13.93
C GLN A 201 1.56 9.88 -13.91
N ASN A 202 1.01 10.94 -13.30
CA ASN A 202 -0.43 11.19 -13.20
C ASN A 202 -1.24 9.99 -12.65
N VAL A 203 -0.64 9.22 -11.74
CA VAL A 203 -1.33 8.09 -11.09
C VAL A 203 -1.93 8.58 -9.77
N PRO A 204 -3.25 8.39 -9.53
CA PRO A 204 -3.87 8.82 -8.29
C PRO A 204 -3.38 7.99 -7.10
N ILE A 205 -3.30 8.63 -5.92
CA ILE A 205 -3.05 7.94 -4.66
C ILE A 205 -4.34 7.18 -4.30
N ASN A 206 -4.23 5.88 -4.08
CA ASN A 206 -5.38 5.02 -3.79
C ASN A 206 -5.31 4.54 -2.34
N GLU A 207 -6.32 4.85 -1.55
CA GLU A 207 -6.45 4.38 -0.18
C GLU A 207 -7.49 3.26 -0.10
N TYR A 208 -7.07 2.09 0.36
CA TYR A 208 -7.90 0.93 0.63
C TYR A 208 -8.24 0.88 2.12
N ASP A 209 -9.52 0.63 2.41
CA ASP A 209 -10.06 0.43 3.75
C ASP A 209 -10.41 -1.06 3.94
N TYR A 210 -9.78 -1.70 4.91
CA TYR A 210 -9.91 -3.15 5.10
C TYR A 210 -11.31 -3.60 5.48
N ASP A 211 -12.00 -2.85 6.34
CA ASP A 211 -13.37 -3.20 6.74
C ASP A 211 -14.30 -3.16 5.52
N LYS A 212 -14.08 -2.20 4.62
CA LYS A 212 -14.83 -2.10 3.37
C LYS A 212 -14.45 -3.16 2.34
N VAL A 213 -13.22 -3.69 2.38
CA VAL A 213 -12.83 -4.87 1.60
C VAL A 213 -13.68 -6.05 2.05
N LEU A 214 -13.74 -6.31 3.36
CA LEU A 214 -14.53 -7.40 3.94
C LEU A 214 -16.03 -7.23 3.66
N GLU A 215 -16.58 -6.04 3.86
CA GLU A 215 -17.97 -5.69 3.57
C GLU A 215 -18.30 -5.90 2.08
N GLY A 216 -17.49 -5.34 1.18
CA GLY A 216 -17.73 -5.41 -0.27
C GLY A 216 -17.65 -6.84 -0.81
N LEU A 217 -16.74 -7.66 -0.29
CA LEU A 217 -16.62 -9.07 -0.67
C LEU A 217 -17.58 -10.00 0.09
N ASN A 218 -18.26 -9.50 1.13
CA ASN A 218 -19.07 -10.29 2.06
C ASN A 218 -18.29 -11.47 2.66
N LEU A 219 -17.09 -11.19 3.17
CA LEU A 219 -16.18 -12.17 3.77
C LEU A 219 -15.80 -11.77 5.18
N THR A 220 -15.52 -12.77 6.01
CA THR A 220 -14.79 -12.57 7.28
C THR A 220 -13.30 -12.37 7.02
N SER A 221 -12.56 -11.87 8.02
CA SER A 221 -11.10 -11.75 7.96
C SER A 221 -10.42 -13.08 7.60
N ASP A 222 -10.88 -14.19 8.19
CA ASP A 222 -10.30 -15.52 7.94
C ASP A 222 -10.57 -15.99 6.51
N GLN A 223 -11.80 -15.79 6.01
CA GLN A 223 -12.14 -16.08 4.62
C GLN A 223 -11.37 -15.22 3.63
N PHE A 224 -11.07 -13.97 3.98
CA PHE A 224 -10.27 -13.10 3.12
C PHE A 224 -8.83 -13.60 2.99
N VAL A 225 -8.22 -14.10 4.07
CA VAL A 225 -6.89 -14.74 4.01
C VAL A 225 -6.93 -15.98 3.11
N ASP A 226 -7.93 -16.85 3.29
CA ASP A 226 -8.12 -18.04 2.45
C ASP A 226 -8.34 -17.70 0.96
N LEU A 227 -9.10 -16.65 0.69
CA LEU A 227 -9.27 -16.10 -0.66
C LEU A 227 -7.92 -15.70 -1.26
N CYS A 228 -7.11 -14.95 -0.53
CA CYS A 228 -5.81 -14.47 -1.01
C CYS A 228 -4.82 -15.60 -1.25
N ILE A 229 -4.83 -16.63 -0.40
CA ILE A 229 -4.06 -17.87 -0.60
C ILE A 229 -4.47 -18.55 -1.92
N LEU A 230 -5.78 -18.72 -2.17
CA LEU A 230 -6.27 -19.31 -3.42
C LEU A 230 -6.00 -18.45 -4.67
N CYS A 231 -6.02 -17.12 -4.54
CA CYS A 231 -5.63 -16.22 -5.64
C CYS A 231 -4.15 -16.42 -6.02
N GLY A 232 -3.33 -16.77 -5.03
CA GLY A 232 -1.90 -16.96 -5.14
C GLY A 232 -1.15 -15.89 -4.38
N CYS A 233 -0.46 -16.31 -3.33
CA CYS A 233 0.45 -15.49 -2.53
C CYS A 233 1.91 -15.94 -2.72
N ASP A 234 2.84 -15.26 -2.06
CA ASP A 234 4.27 -15.56 -2.13
C ASP A 234 4.71 -16.74 -1.24
N TYR A 235 3.82 -17.27 -0.40
CA TYR A 235 4.14 -18.28 0.64
C TYR A 235 3.66 -19.69 0.31
N CYS A 236 2.74 -19.83 -0.64
CA CYS A 236 2.24 -21.11 -1.11
C CYS A 236 2.08 -21.03 -2.64
N GLY A 237 2.13 -22.17 -3.33
CA GLY A 237 1.91 -22.23 -4.77
C GLY A 237 0.51 -21.77 -5.21
N THR A 238 0.16 -22.03 -6.46
CA THR A 238 -1.18 -21.74 -6.99
C THR A 238 -1.82 -22.99 -7.57
N ILE A 239 -3.14 -23.11 -7.43
CA ILE A 239 -3.91 -24.16 -8.09
C ILE A 239 -4.23 -23.70 -9.52
N LYS A 240 -3.75 -24.46 -10.51
CA LYS A 240 -3.94 -24.12 -11.93
C LYS A 240 -5.42 -24.07 -12.28
N GLY A 241 -5.84 -23.01 -12.98
CA GLY A 241 -7.23 -22.80 -13.36
C GLY A 241 -8.12 -22.14 -12.29
N ILE A 242 -7.57 -21.79 -11.12
CA ILE A 242 -8.24 -20.98 -10.11
C ILE A 242 -7.65 -19.58 -10.13
N GLY A 243 -8.45 -18.61 -10.57
CA GLY A 243 -8.13 -17.18 -10.47
C GLY A 243 -9.04 -16.49 -9.46
N GLY A 244 -8.84 -15.19 -9.23
CA GLY A 244 -9.50 -14.46 -8.13
C GLY A 244 -11.03 -14.55 -8.10
N VAL A 245 -11.71 -14.46 -9.25
CA VAL A 245 -13.17 -14.58 -9.32
C VAL A 245 -13.65 -15.98 -8.95
N THR A 246 -12.95 -17.02 -9.41
CA THR A 246 -13.26 -18.41 -9.08
C THR A 246 -12.99 -18.67 -7.60
N ALA A 247 -11.85 -18.20 -7.08
CA ALA A 247 -11.49 -18.29 -5.67
C ALA A 247 -12.54 -17.63 -4.77
N LEU A 248 -13.02 -16.43 -5.13
CA LEU A 248 -14.08 -15.72 -4.40
C LEU A 248 -15.36 -16.55 -4.34
N LYS A 249 -15.83 -17.08 -5.47
CA LYS A 249 -17.04 -17.92 -5.50
C LYS A 249 -16.90 -19.17 -4.64
N LEU A 250 -15.74 -19.82 -4.68
CA LEU A 250 -15.45 -21.02 -3.89
C LEU A 250 -15.45 -20.72 -2.39
N ILE A 251 -14.76 -19.67 -1.97
CA ILE A 251 -14.73 -19.26 -0.56
C ILE A 251 -16.11 -18.80 -0.08
N GLN A 252 -16.86 -18.05 -0.89
CA GLN A 252 -18.22 -17.66 -0.53
C GLN A 252 -19.16 -18.87 -0.39
N LYS A 253 -18.95 -19.93 -1.17
CA LYS A 253 -19.76 -21.16 -1.12
C LYS A 253 -19.36 -22.07 0.04
N HIS A 254 -18.06 -22.38 0.16
CA HIS A 254 -17.53 -23.41 1.06
C HIS A 254 -17.02 -22.85 2.39
N LYS A 255 -16.84 -21.52 2.49
CA LYS A 255 -16.43 -20.77 3.69
C LYS A 255 -15.02 -21.03 4.23
N ARG A 256 -14.48 -22.25 4.09
CA ARG A 256 -13.14 -22.62 4.51
C ARG A 256 -12.35 -23.18 3.33
N LEU A 257 -11.05 -22.91 3.29
CA LEU A 257 -10.17 -23.45 2.26
C LEU A 257 -10.13 -24.99 2.26
N GLU A 258 -10.16 -25.61 3.43
CA GLU A 258 -10.23 -27.07 3.59
C GLU A 258 -11.43 -27.66 2.85
N ASP A 259 -12.61 -27.06 3.02
CA ASP A 259 -13.85 -27.48 2.37
C ASP A 259 -13.83 -27.20 0.86
N VAL A 260 -13.11 -26.15 0.43
CA VAL A 260 -12.84 -25.88 -0.99
C VAL A 260 -11.99 -26.99 -1.59
N LEU A 261 -10.87 -27.35 -0.95
CA LEU A 261 -9.96 -28.38 -1.45
C LEU A 261 -10.64 -29.75 -1.50
N ALA A 262 -11.37 -30.14 -0.45
CA ALA A 262 -12.14 -31.38 -0.41
C ALA A 262 -13.19 -31.45 -1.53
N SER A 263 -13.81 -30.31 -1.91
CA SER A 263 -14.76 -30.26 -3.02
C SER A 263 -14.13 -30.43 -4.42
N MET A 264 -12.80 -30.36 -4.51
CA MET A 264 -12.03 -30.48 -5.76
C MET A 264 -11.38 -31.85 -5.93
N GLU A 265 -11.33 -32.68 -4.89
CA GLU A 265 -10.73 -34.00 -4.95
C GLU A 265 -11.39 -34.88 -6.03
N GLY A 266 -10.56 -35.54 -6.85
CA GLY A 266 -11.03 -36.32 -8.00
C GLY A 266 -11.69 -35.50 -9.11
N GLY A 267 -11.66 -34.17 -9.01
CA GLY A 267 -12.21 -33.24 -9.99
C GLY A 267 -11.20 -32.83 -11.07
N ARG A 268 -11.51 -31.72 -11.75
CA ARG A 268 -10.69 -31.17 -12.84
C ARG A 268 -9.45 -30.39 -12.38
N TYR A 269 -9.33 -30.13 -11.08
CA TYR A 269 -8.28 -29.28 -10.52
C TYR A 269 -7.21 -30.15 -9.87
N GLU A 270 -5.97 -29.98 -10.30
CA GLU A 270 -4.82 -30.62 -9.67
C GLU A 270 -4.31 -29.72 -8.55
N ILE A 271 -4.42 -30.20 -7.31
CA ILE A 271 -3.89 -29.51 -6.13
C ILE A 271 -2.40 -29.87 -6.03
N PRO A 272 -1.48 -28.88 -5.92
CA PRO A 272 -0.07 -29.17 -5.71
C PRO A 272 0.15 -30.00 -4.44
N ASP A 273 1.12 -30.92 -4.45
CA ASP A 273 1.55 -31.65 -3.24
C ASP A 273 3.07 -31.46 -3.05
N PRO A 274 3.52 -30.76 -1.99
CA PRO A 274 2.70 -30.15 -0.93
C PRO A 274 2.01 -28.84 -1.35
N PHE A 275 0.85 -28.55 -0.74
CA PHE A 275 0.20 -27.22 -0.78
C PHE A 275 0.09 -26.66 0.65
N PRO A 276 1.11 -25.93 1.15
CA PRO A 276 1.24 -25.54 2.56
C PRO A 276 0.36 -24.34 2.92
N PHE A 277 -0.95 -24.46 2.70
CA PHE A 277 -1.90 -23.36 2.91
C PHE A 277 -2.11 -23.06 4.40
N GLU A 278 -2.00 -24.05 5.28
CA GLU A 278 -2.18 -23.87 6.73
C GLU A 278 -1.06 -23.03 7.31
N GLU A 279 0.18 -23.29 6.91
CA GLU A 279 1.36 -22.54 7.32
C GLU A 279 1.34 -21.12 6.73
N ALA A 280 0.91 -20.96 5.47
CA ALA A 280 0.70 -19.64 4.87
C ALA A 280 -0.40 -18.84 5.60
N ARG A 281 -1.52 -19.49 5.95
CA ARG A 281 -2.60 -18.87 6.73
C ARG A 281 -2.10 -18.44 8.11
N ARG A 282 -1.34 -19.30 8.80
CA ARG A 282 -0.74 -18.98 10.09
C ARG A 282 0.22 -17.80 9.99
N LEU A 283 1.06 -17.74 8.96
CA LEU A 283 1.96 -16.61 8.72
C LEU A 283 1.21 -15.29 8.60
N PHE A 284 0.08 -15.26 7.89
CA PHE A 284 -0.73 -14.04 7.77
C PHE A 284 -1.46 -13.65 9.07
N LYS A 285 -1.94 -14.63 9.85
CA LYS A 285 -2.68 -14.38 11.09
C LYS A 285 -1.77 -14.07 12.28
N GLU A 286 -0.61 -14.71 12.33
CA GLU A 286 0.36 -14.65 13.41
C GLU A 286 1.76 -14.29 12.88
N PRO A 287 1.93 -13.14 12.20
CA PRO A 287 3.23 -12.78 11.66
C PRO A 287 4.23 -12.48 12.78
N ASP A 288 5.51 -12.70 12.48
CA ASP A 288 6.62 -12.34 13.34
C ASP A 288 6.90 -10.84 13.25
N VAL A 289 6.38 -10.10 14.23
CA VAL A 289 6.38 -8.63 14.31
C VAL A 289 6.55 -8.19 15.76
N LEU A 290 7.14 -7.01 15.94
CA LEU A 290 7.17 -6.28 17.22
C LEU A 290 5.73 -5.91 17.63
N LYS A 291 5.43 -6.03 18.92
CA LYS A 291 4.10 -5.77 19.53
C LYS A 291 4.23 -5.16 20.93
N GLY A 292 3.26 -4.37 21.35
CA GLY A 292 3.17 -3.84 22.72
C GLY A 292 4.44 -3.10 23.13
N ASP A 293 5.04 -3.46 24.27
CA ASP A 293 6.23 -2.78 24.80
C ASP A 293 7.49 -2.89 23.92
N SER A 294 7.52 -3.86 22.99
CA SER A 294 8.61 -3.99 22.01
C SER A 294 8.47 -3.05 20.80
N MET A 295 7.33 -2.33 20.67
CA MET A 295 7.15 -1.36 19.60
C MET A 295 8.09 -0.15 19.75
N PRO A 296 8.66 0.35 18.65
CA PRO A 296 9.56 1.49 18.69
C PRO A 296 8.82 2.79 18.99
N GLN A 297 9.45 3.66 19.78
CA GLN A 297 8.98 5.04 19.92
C GLN A 297 9.34 5.86 18.68
N LEU A 298 8.31 6.36 18.00
CA LEU A 298 8.50 7.12 16.77
C LEU A 298 8.80 8.60 17.07
N LYS A 299 10.02 9.04 16.75
CA LYS A 299 10.45 10.43 16.92
C LYS A 299 10.99 11.01 15.62
N TRP A 300 10.45 12.16 15.23
CA TRP A 300 10.91 12.93 14.06
C TRP A 300 11.75 14.13 14.51
N THR A 301 13.02 14.14 14.16
CA THR A 301 13.97 15.22 14.50
C THR A 301 14.11 16.20 13.33
N THR A 302 14.85 17.27 13.54
CA THR A 302 15.25 18.16 12.43
C THR A 302 16.24 17.42 11.52
N ALA A 303 16.21 17.72 10.23
CA ALA A 303 17.18 17.17 9.29
C ALA A 303 18.57 17.77 9.58
N ASP A 304 19.58 16.91 9.55
CA ASP A 304 21.00 17.28 9.63
C ASP A 304 21.46 17.73 8.24
N GLU A 305 21.43 19.04 8.00
CA GLU A 305 21.74 19.60 6.68
C GLU A 305 23.17 19.32 6.26
N GLU A 306 24.15 19.53 7.14
CA GLU A 306 25.56 19.33 6.82
C GLU A 306 25.90 17.84 6.66
N GLY A 307 25.32 16.97 7.50
CA GLY A 307 25.45 15.52 7.32
C GLY A 307 24.84 15.02 6.01
N LEU A 308 23.70 15.59 5.59
CA LEU A 308 23.09 15.28 4.29
C LEU A 308 23.93 15.76 3.12
N VAL A 309 24.52 16.95 3.20
CA VAL A 309 25.41 17.49 2.16
C VAL A 309 26.67 16.63 2.07
N GLN A 310 27.32 16.32 3.19
CA GLN A 310 28.49 15.45 3.21
C GLN A 310 28.18 14.09 2.57
N PHE A 311 27.07 13.45 2.96
CA PHE A 311 26.74 12.13 2.45
C PHE A 311 26.29 12.15 0.97
N LEU A 312 25.33 13.00 0.61
CA LEU A 312 24.76 12.99 -0.74
C LEU A 312 25.69 13.65 -1.75
N VAL A 313 26.25 14.81 -1.42
CA VAL A 313 27.10 15.58 -2.33
C VAL A 313 28.52 15.04 -2.30
N GLY A 314 29.12 14.95 -1.11
CA GLY A 314 30.49 14.50 -0.93
C GLY A 314 30.68 13.03 -1.34
N ASP A 315 29.95 12.12 -0.70
CA ASP A 315 30.16 10.68 -0.92
C ASP A 315 29.47 10.15 -2.20
N LYS A 316 28.37 10.77 -2.62
CA LYS A 316 27.47 10.22 -3.68
C LYS A 316 27.27 11.13 -4.89
N SER A 317 28.02 12.24 -4.98
CA SER A 317 28.06 13.14 -6.15
C SER A 317 26.71 13.78 -6.52
N PHE A 318 25.82 14.02 -5.55
CA PHE A 318 24.58 14.75 -5.79
C PHE A 318 24.84 16.24 -5.98
N ASN A 319 23.94 16.92 -6.70
CA ASN A 319 23.99 18.38 -6.83
C ASN A 319 23.64 19.07 -5.50
N GLU A 320 24.58 19.85 -4.96
CA GLU A 320 24.46 20.52 -3.66
C GLU A 320 23.26 21.45 -3.56
N ASP A 321 23.06 22.33 -4.54
CA ASP A 321 21.94 23.26 -4.57
C ASP A 321 20.58 22.55 -4.45
N ARG A 322 20.43 21.41 -5.13
CA ARG A 322 19.20 20.62 -5.07
C ARG A 322 18.99 19.99 -3.71
N VAL A 323 20.05 19.49 -3.07
CA VAL A 323 20.01 18.92 -1.71
C VAL A 323 19.63 20.01 -0.71
N ARG A 324 20.38 21.11 -0.66
CA ARG A 324 20.12 22.23 0.27
C ARG A 324 18.73 22.81 0.11
N LYS A 325 18.29 23.07 -1.14
CA LYS A 325 16.91 23.57 -1.39
C LYS A 325 15.84 22.61 -0.89
N ALA A 326 16.05 21.30 -0.97
CA ALA A 326 15.09 20.33 -0.45
C ALA A 326 15.07 20.34 1.09
N VAL A 327 16.24 20.36 1.74
CA VAL A 327 16.35 20.43 3.20
C VAL A 327 15.70 21.71 3.75
N GLN A 328 15.94 22.85 3.11
CA GLN A 328 15.31 24.12 3.47
C GLN A 328 13.78 24.06 3.43
N ARG A 329 13.19 23.45 2.39
CA ARG A 329 11.73 23.29 2.29
C ARG A 329 11.18 22.37 3.38
N VAL A 330 11.88 21.27 3.68
CA VAL A 330 11.51 20.34 4.77
C VAL A 330 11.52 21.05 6.13
N ASN A 331 12.59 21.79 6.44
CA ASN A 331 12.72 22.52 7.70
C ASN A 331 11.68 23.65 7.81
N ALA A 332 11.40 24.36 6.71
CA ALA A 332 10.36 25.39 6.66
C ALA A 332 8.95 24.80 6.90
N ALA A 333 8.63 23.64 6.34
CA ALA A 333 7.34 22.98 6.54
C ALA A 333 7.12 22.57 8.01
N LYS A 334 8.18 22.12 8.69
CA LYS A 334 8.11 21.75 10.11
C LYS A 334 7.67 22.92 11.00
N SER A 335 8.16 24.13 10.72
CA SER A 335 7.79 25.35 11.46
C SER A 335 6.31 25.73 11.32
N LYS A 336 5.67 25.39 10.19
CA LYS A 336 4.25 25.65 9.92
C LYS A 336 3.31 24.58 10.49
N SER A 337 3.84 23.40 10.83
CA SER A 337 3.07 22.20 11.22
C SER A 337 2.57 22.19 12.67
N THR A 338 2.66 23.30 13.40
CA THR A 338 2.21 23.43 14.80
C THR A 338 0.69 23.35 15.00
N GLN A 339 -0.10 23.37 13.91
CA GLN A 339 -1.55 23.15 13.96
C GLN A 339 -1.88 21.65 13.86
N GLY A 340 -2.22 21.01 14.99
CA GLY A 340 -2.66 19.61 15.03
C GLY A 340 -4.03 19.40 14.36
N ARG A 341 -4.29 18.19 13.82
CA ARG A 341 -5.62 17.84 13.27
C ARG A 341 -6.63 17.69 14.42
N LEU A 342 -7.85 18.20 14.22
CA LEU A 342 -8.99 17.99 15.12
C LEU A 342 -9.24 16.50 15.40
N GLU A 343 -9.18 15.65 14.37
CA GLU A 343 -9.32 14.19 14.50
C GLU A 343 -8.26 13.53 15.39
N SER A 344 -7.13 14.20 15.68
CA SER A 344 -6.15 13.69 16.64
C SER A 344 -6.57 13.94 18.10
N PHE A 345 -7.56 14.80 18.34
CA PHE A 345 -8.14 15.08 19.65
C PHE A 345 -9.38 14.25 19.96
N PHE A 346 -10.02 13.66 18.94
CA PHE A 346 -11.20 12.83 19.08
C PHE A 346 -10.86 11.38 18.71
N GLY A 347 -11.16 10.42 19.59
CA GLY A 347 -11.10 8.99 19.24
C GLY A 347 -12.05 8.65 18.07
N PRO A 348 -12.00 7.42 17.52
CA PRO A 348 -12.85 7.02 16.41
C PRO A 348 -14.31 7.34 16.73
N VAL A 349 -14.92 8.21 15.90
CA VAL A 349 -16.29 8.69 16.10
C VAL A 349 -17.22 7.50 15.95
N SER A 350 -17.74 7.01 17.07
CA SER A 350 -18.93 6.17 17.06
C SER A 350 -20.11 7.08 16.75
N ILE A 351 -20.57 7.06 15.50
CA ILE A 351 -21.84 7.68 15.14
C ILE A 351 -22.92 6.88 15.86
N LYS A 352 -23.33 7.34 17.04
CA LYS A 352 -24.60 6.90 17.63
C LYS A 352 -25.68 7.44 16.70
N THR A 353 -26.35 6.54 15.99
CA THR A 353 -27.59 6.85 15.28
C THR A 353 -28.58 7.40 16.29
N SER A 354 -28.77 8.71 16.30
CA SER A 354 -29.80 9.36 17.10
C SER A 354 -31.15 9.07 16.46
N ASP A 355 -31.92 8.19 17.09
CA ASP A 355 -33.30 7.90 16.78
C ASP A 355 -34.15 9.18 16.87
N THR A 356 -34.34 9.85 15.74
CA THR A 356 -35.23 11.00 15.59
C THR A 356 -36.17 10.72 14.44
N GLY A 357 -37.24 9.98 14.77
CA GLY A 357 -38.25 9.63 13.78
C GLY A 357 -39.49 8.95 14.35
N LYS A 358 -39.99 9.36 15.52
CA LYS A 358 -41.36 8.98 15.94
C LYS A 358 -42.38 9.59 14.97
N ARG A 359 -42.74 8.83 13.93
CA ARG A 359 -43.96 9.04 13.15
C ARG A 359 -45.16 8.82 14.08
N LYS A 360 -45.88 9.90 14.39
CA LYS A 360 -47.22 9.84 14.98
C LYS A 360 -48.20 9.32 13.93
N GLU A 361 -48.92 8.25 14.25
CA GLU A 361 -50.11 7.80 13.53
C GLU A 361 -51.23 8.87 13.65
N PRO A 362 -52.07 9.05 12.61
CA PRO A 362 -53.17 9.99 12.66
C PRO A 362 -54.38 9.36 13.36
N ALA A 363 -54.80 9.99 14.47
CA ALA A 363 -56.07 9.69 15.12
C ALA A 363 -57.25 10.21 14.29
N THR A 364 -58.24 9.35 14.12
CA THR A 364 -59.55 9.65 13.54
C THR A 364 -60.43 10.40 14.56
N GLY A 365 -61.13 11.45 14.12
CA GLY A 365 -62.05 12.20 14.96
C GLY A 365 -62.92 13.17 14.17
N LYS A 366 -64.23 12.90 14.15
CA LYS A 366 -65.29 13.50 13.32
C LYS A 366 -65.74 14.89 13.78
N GLY A 367 -66.09 15.73 12.79
CA GLY A 367 -67.43 16.35 12.69
C GLY A 367 -67.57 17.82 13.10
N LYS A 368 -67.87 18.71 12.13
CA LYS A 368 -69.23 19.13 11.69
C LYS A 368 -69.18 20.52 11.01
N GLY A 369 -69.99 20.69 9.95
CA GLY A 369 -70.79 21.91 9.81
C GLY A 369 -70.49 22.89 8.66
N GLN A 370 -70.89 22.52 7.45
CA GLN A 370 -71.72 23.29 6.52
C GLN A 370 -71.35 24.73 6.04
N ALA A 371 -71.22 24.78 4.71
CA ALA A 371 -72.04 25.54 3.75
C ALA A 371 -71.53 26.89 3.15
N ALA A 372 -71.30 26.81 1.83
CA ALA A 372 -71.74 27.71 0.75
C ALA A 372 -71.12 29.13 0.68
N LYS A 373 -70.81 29.74 -0.46
CA LYS A 373 -71.29 29.57 -1.85
C LYS A 373 -70.38 30.38 -2.82
N LYS A 374 -70.09 29.76 -3.98
CA LYS A 374 -70.03 30.26 -5.38
C LYS A 374 -69.38 31.61 -5.78
N GLY A 375 -68.58 31.54 -6.85
CA GLY A 375 -68.50 32.53 -7.95
C GLY A 375 -67.14 32.53 -8.68
N LYS A 376 -66.86 31.66 -9.66
CA LYS A 376 -67.03 31.78 -11.15
C LYS A 376 -65.94 32.59 -11.91
N SER A 377 -65.39 31.94 -12.95
CA SER A 377 -64.75 32.43 -14.22
C SER A 377 -63.43 33.22 -14.13
N GLY A 378 -62.45 33.10 -15.04
CA GLY A 378 -62.28 32.40 -16.34
C GLY A 378 -60.79 32.49 -16.75
N VAL A 379 -60.22 31.45 -17.38
CA VAL A 379 -59.87 31.30 -18.82
C VAL A 379 -58.78 32.23 -19.38
N GLY A 380 -57.75 31.61 -19.98
CA GLY A 380 -56.81 32.19 -20.97
C GLY A 380 -55.38 31.66 -20.80
N VAL A 381 -54.99 30.47 -21.31
CA VAL A 381 -54.57 30.13 -22.69
C VAL A 381 -53.52 31.09 -23.28
N LYS A 382 -52.25 30.64 -23.42
CA LYS A 382 -51.66 30.29 -24.73
C LYS A 382 -50.23 29.75 -24.63
N LYS A 383 -50.05 28.64 -25.35
CA LYS A 383 -48.82 28.03 -25.85
C LYS A 383 -48.00 29.01 -26.71
N LYS A 384 -46.68 28.87 -26.69
CA LYS A 384 -45.97 28.09 -27.73
C LYS A 384 -44.69 27.50 -27.16
#